data_AF-A0A955HJH9-F1
#
_entry.id   AF-A0A955HJH9-F1
#
_cell.length_a   1.000
_cell.length_b   1.000
_cell.length_c   1.000
_cell.angle_alpha   90.00
_cell.angle_beta   90.00
_cell.angle_gamma   90.00
#
_symmetry.space_group_name_H-M   'P 1'
#
loop_
_entity.id
_entity.type
_entity.pdbx_description
1 polymer ?
#
loop_
_entity_poly.entity_id
_entity_poly.type
_entity_poly.pdbx_seq_one_letter_code
_entity_poly.pdbx_strand_id
1 'polypeptide(L)' 'MRTEHFTGTVSKNLQVDSQLGLHHAIGLIVPANKRRRVLGYRLAGVAAISGDNLKKEVTIVVTYQ' A
#
# COMPACT_ATOMS: atom_id res chain seq x y z
N MET A 1 9.66 10.55 14.70
CA MET A 1 9.00 10.11 13.45
C MET A 1 8.82 8.60 13.50
N ARG A 2 7.59 8.11 13.52
CA ARG A 2 7.26 6.68 13.58
C ARG A 2 6.91 6.17 12.20
N THR A 3 7.40 5.00 11.82
CA THR A 3 7.01 4.31 10.57
C THR A 3 6.23 3.04 10.88
N GLU A 4 5.17 2.77 10.12
CA GLU A 4 4.44 1.49 10.15
C GLU A 4 4.36 0.93 8.73
N HIS A 5 4.35 -0.40 8.62
CA HIS A 5 4.20 -1.12 7.35
C HIS A 5 2.83 -1.78 7.32
N PHE A 6 2.11 -1.58 6.23
CA PHE A 6 0.83 -2.24 5.98
C PHE A 6 0.93 -3.04 4.70
N THR A 7 0.68 -4.34 4.80
CA THR A 7 0.67 -5.25 3.66
C THR A 7 -0.75 -5.65 3.35
N GLY A 8 -1.12 -5.65 2.07
CA GLY A 8 -2.41 -6.15 1.62
C GLY A 8 -2.42 -6.45 0.14
N THR A 9 -3.46 -7.15 -0.29
CA THR A 9 -3.61 -7.59 -1.67
C THR A 9 -4.38 -6.58 -2.51
N VAL A 10 -3.90 -6.30 -3.72
CA VAL A 10 -4.57 -5.45 -4.71
C VAL A 10 -4.64 -6.18 -6.05
N SER A 11 -5.45 -5.67 -6.99
CA SER A 11 -5.46 -6.17 -8.36
C SER A 11 -4.06 -6.07 -8.99
N LYS A 12 -3.65 -7.12 -9.71
CA LYS A 12 -2.36 -7.17 -10.40
C LYS A 12 -2.17 -5.99 -11.36
N ASN A 13 -3.26 -5.58 -12.00
CA ASN A 13 -3.31 -4.49 -12.98
C ASN A 13 -3.27 -3.09 -12.35
N LEU A 14 -3.39 -2.96 -11.02
CA LEU A 14 -3.28 -1.67 -10.35
C LEU A 14 -1.82 -1.18 -10.41
N GLN A 15 -1.58 -0.05 -11.07
CA GLN A 15 -0.25 0.58 -11.17
C GLN A 15 0.12 1.32 -9.88
N VAL A 16 0.57 0.57 -8.85
CA VAL A 16 0.88 1.09 -7.50
C VAL A 16 2.15 1.97 -7.43
N ASP A 17 2.93 2.00 -8.50
CA ASP A 17 4.05 2.90 -8.74
C ASP A 17 3.60 4.29 -9.23
N SER A 18 2.43 4.38 -9.88
CA SER A 18 1.80 5.66 -10.21
C SER A 18 1.20 6.32 -8.97
N GLN A 19 1.19 7.66 -8.91
CA GLN A 19 0.59 8.39 -7.78
C GLN A 19 -0.88 8.02 -7.55
N LEU A 20 -1.67 7.89 -8.63
CA LEU A 20 -3.09 7.55 -8.56
C LEU A 20 -3.30 6.11 -8.08
N GLY A 21 -2.51 5.16 -8.59
CA GLY A 21 -2.60 3.77 -8.15
C GLY A 21 -2.08 3.55 -6.73
N LEU A 22 -1.05 4.29 -6.30
CA LEU A 22 -0.60 4.29 -4.91
C LEU A 22 -1.68 4.84 -3.97
N HIS A 23 -2.34 5.94 -4.35
CA HIS A 23 -3.46 6.49 -3.57
C HIS A 23 -4.59 5.48 -3.40
N HIS A 24 -4.94 4.78 -4.47
CA HIS A 24 -5.94 3.71 -4.41
C HIS A 24 -5.49 2.56 -3.51
N ALA A 25 -4.23 2.12 -3.62
CA ALA A 25 -3.67 1.07 -2.77
C ALA A 25 -3.67 1.45 -1.28
N ILE A 26 -3.35 2.71 -0.94
CA ILE A 26 -3.45 3.23 0.45
C ILE A 26 -4.90 3.12 0.94
N GLY A 27 -5.87 3.46 0.08
CA GLY A 27 -7.29 3.36 0.36
C GLY A 27 -7.77 1.95 0.69
N LEU A 28 -7.13 0.93 0.13
CA LEU A 28 -7.46 -0.48 0.34
C LEU A 28 -6.69 -1.11 1.51
N ILE A 29 -5.41 -0.77 1.67
CA ILE A 29 -4.48 -1.48 2.55
C ILE A 29 -4.37 -0.82 3.93
N VAL A 30 -4.27 0.51 4.00
CA VAL A 30 -4.03 1.21 5.26
C VAL A 30 -5.36 1.46 5.96
N PRO A 31 -5.61 1.01 7.20
CA PRO A 31 -6.87 1.29 7.90
C PRO A 31 -7.15 2.79 8.07
N ALA A 32 -8.42 3.22 7.99
CA ALA A 32 -8.78 4.65 8.04
C ALA A 32 -8.31 5.37 9.32
N ASN A 33 -8.35 4.70 10.47
CA ASN A 33 -7.83 5.22 11.75
C ASN A 33 -6.30 5.42 11.74
N LYS A 34 -5.58 4.69 10.88
CA LYS A 34 -4.13 4.77 10.68
C LYS A 34 -3.71 5.77 9.60
N ARG A 35 -4.65 6.46 8.96
CA ARG A 35 -4.36 7.51 7.94
C ARG A 35 -4.31 8.93 8.51
N ARG A 36 -4.50 9.10 9.82
CA ARG A 36 -4.45 10.40 10.51
C ARG A 36 -3.03 10.73 10.94
N ARG A 37 -2.67 12.04 10.97
CA ARG A 37 -1.33 12.53 11.37
C ARG A 37 -0.18 11.91 10.58
N VAL A 38 -0.42 11.63 9.30
CA VAL A 38 0.56 11.06 8.38
C VAL A 38 1.35 12.17 7.69
N LEU A 39 2.67 12.06 7.69
CA LEU A 39 3.60 12.90 6.93
C LEU A 39 3.74 12.43 5.48
N GLY A 40 3.64 11.11 5.25
CA GLY A 40 3.70 10.57 3.90
C GLY A 40 3.46 9.07 3.83
N TYR A 41 3.22 8.62 2.60
CA TYR A 41 3.08 7.22 2.23
C TYR A 41 4.13 6.88 1.17
N ARG A 42 4.65 5.66 1.22
CA ARG A 42 5.60 5.17 0.20
C ARG A 42 5.34 3.70 -0.09
N LEU A 43 5.47 3.30 -1.34
CA LEU A 43 5.53 1.90 -1.72
C LEU A 43 6.84 1.27 -1.21
N ALA A 44 6.74 0.23 -0.38
CA ALA A 44 7.89 -0.50 0.16
C ALA A 44 8.20 -1.76 -0.63
N GLY A 45 7.17 -2.45 -1.13
CA GLY A 45 7.34 -3.72 -1.81
C GLY A 45 6.11 -4.13 -2.59
N VAL A 46 6.36 -4.95 -3.61
CA VAL A 46 5.34 -5.62 -4.41
C VAL A 46 5.78 -7.07 -4.58
N ALA A 47 4.93 -8.01 -4.21
CA ALA A 47 5.18 -9.43 -4.35
C ALA A 47 4.07 -10.09 -5.16
N ALA A 48 4.44 -11.03 -6.03
CA ALA A 48 3.46 -11.89 -6.68
C ALA A 48 2.91 -12.90 -5.66
N ILE A 49 1.62 -13.19 -5.74
CA ILE A 49 0.99 -14.21 -4.91
C ILE A 49 1.06 -15.53 -5.68
N SER A 50 1.70 -16.55 -5.12
CA SER A 50 1.80 -17.86 -5.77
C SER A 50 0.40 -18.44 -6.00
N GLY A 51 0.10 -18.84 -7.23
CA GLY A 51 -1.19 -19.40 -7.62
C GLY A 51 -2.32 -18.39 -7.86
N ASP A 52 -2.09 -17.08 -7.66
CA ASP A 52 -3.07 -16.03 -7.98
C ASP A 52 -2.50 -15.07 -9.04
N ASN A 53 -3.02 -15.19 -10.27
CA ASN A 53 -2.61 -14.36 -11.39
C ASN A 53 -3.40 -13.05 -11.51
N LEU A 54 -4.41 -12.83 -10.67
CA LEU A 54 -5.28 -11.66 -10.69
C LEU A 54 -4.91 -10.64 -9.62
N LYS A 55 -4.21 -11.07 -8.57
CA LYS A 55 -3.79 -10.21 -7.46
C LYS A 55 -2.28 -10.16 -7.29
N LYS A 56 -1.84 -9.16 -6.55
CA LYS A 56 -0.48 -9.02 -6.04
C LYS A 56 -0.53 -8.49 -4.63
N GLU A 57 0.48 -8.84 -3.85
CA GLU A 57 0.67 -8.31 -2.51
C GLU A 57 1.49 -7.02 -2.58
N VAL A 58 1.06 -6.01 -1.83
CA VAL A 58 1.67 -4.69 -1.81
C VAL A 58 1.90 -4.27 -0.37
N THR A 59 3.10 -3.78 -0.08
CA THR A 59 3.47 -3.22 1.21
C THR A 59 3.63 -1.71 1.10
N ILE A 60 2.92 -0.98 1.97
CA ILE A 60 2.94 0.47 2.06
C ILE A 60 3.57 0.86 3.39
N VAL A 61 4.58 1.73 3.33
CA VAL A 61 5.13 2.41 4.49
C VAL A 61 4.34 3.68 4.73
N VAL A 62 3.88 3.84 5.96
CA VAL A 62 3.25 5.07 6.45
C VAL A 62 4.21 5.73 7.42
N THR A 63 4.50 7.01 7.20
CA THR A 63 5.36 7.80 8.08
C THR A 63 4.50 8.79 8.84
N TYR A 64 4.54 8.74 10.16
CA TYR A 64 3.76 9.61 11.06
C TYR A 64 4.60 10.76 11.61
N GLN A 65 3.90 11.85 11.95
CA GLN A 65 4.45 12.96 12.75
C GLN A 65 5.01 12.44 14.08
#